data_AF-A0A1F6C4E4-F1
#
_entry.id   AF-A0A1F6C4E4-F1
#
_cell.length_a   1.000
_cell.length_b   1.000
_cell.length_c   1.000
_cell.angle_alpha   90.00
_cell.angle_beta   90.00
_cell.angle_gamma   90.00
#
_symmetry.space_group_name_H-M   'P 1'
#
loop_
_entity.id
_entity.type
_entity.pdbx_description
1 polymer ?
#
loop_
_entity_poly.entity_id
_entity_poly.type
_entity_poly.pdbx_seq_one_letter_code
_entity_poly.pdbx_strand_id
1 'polypeptide(L)'
;MKSQSVNMAGMPKLPKHLKSVFWDYDFDRLRWKKDRDLIIARVLASGDWKSIQWLRRRAGSESLQQWIIDHRGRGLTPRQLRFWELVLDLPHQQVKAWLKEKERDGWHRRATP
;
A
#
# COMPACT_ATOMS: atom_id res chain seq x y z
N MET A 1 -47.07 6.35 4.01
CA MET A 1 -45.86 5.95 4.77
C MET A 1 -45.49 4.52 4.35
N LYS A 2 -44.45 4.36 3.52
CA LYS A 2 -43.80 3.06 3.31
C LYS A 2 -42.31 3.29 3.47
N SER A 3 -41.78 2.73 4.55
CA SER A 3 -40.37 2.78 4.92
C SER A 3 -39.53 2.26 3.77
N GLN A 4 -38.67 3.12 3.23
CA GLN A 4 -37.63 2.69 2.31
C GLN A 4 -36.50 2.05 3.13
N SER A 5 -36.48 0.72 3.12
CA SER A 5 -35.30 -0.05 3.46
C SER A 5 -34.18 0.33 2.49
N VAL A 6 -33.11 0.95 2.99
CA VAL A 6 -31.94 1.30 2.21
C VAL A 6 -31.27 0.01 1.73
N ASN A 7 -31.38 -0.30 0.44
CA ASN A 7 -30.63 -1.36 -0.21
C ASN A 7 -29.12 -1.07 -0.06
N MET A 8 -28.42 -1.82 0.81
CA MET A 8 -26.95 -1.82 0.89
C MET A 8 -26.33 -2.65 -0.27
N ALA A 9 -26.87 -2.51 -1.47
CA ALA A 9 -26.41 -3.22 -2.66
C ALA A 9 -25.35 -2.37 -3.40
N GLY A 10 -24.13 -2.93 -3.55
CA GLY A 10 -23.21 -2.49 -4.61
C GLY A 10 -21.99 -1.68 -4.19
N MET A 11 -21.34 -1.96 -3.06
CA MET A 11 -19.93 -1.55 -2.94
C MET A 11 -19.08 -2.46 -3.84
N PRO A 12 -18.28 -1.92 -4.78
CA PRO A 12 -17.48 -2.75 -5.67
C PRO A 12 -16.48 -3.55 -4.83
N LYS A 13 -16.59 -4.88 -4.91
CA LYS A 13 -15.62 -5.82 -4.34
C LYS A 13 -14.27 -5.61 -5.00
N LEU A 14 -13.19 -5.97 -4.29
CA LEU A 14 -11.86 -5.94 -4.86
C LEU A 14 -11.74 -6.95 -6.02
N PRO A 15 -10.96 -6.64 -7.07
CA PRO A 15 -10.71 -7.59 -8.15
C PRO A 15 -10.09 -8.89 -7.64
N LYS A 16 -10.61 -10.03 -8.11
CA LYS A 16 -10.18 -11.37 -7.66
C LYS A 16 -8.67 -11.63 -7.78
N HIS A 17 -7.99 -11.00 -8.75
CA HIS A 17 -6.54 -11.19 -8.93
C HIS A 17 -5.71 -10.62 -7.76
N LEU A 18 -6.26 -9.71 -6.95
CA LEU A 18 -5.59 -9.23 -5.75
C LEU A 18 -5.59 -10.26 -4.62
N LYS A 19 -6.40 -11.33 -4.71
CA LYS A 19 -6.50 -12.32 -3.63
C LYS A 19 -5.15 -12.95 -3.27
N SER A 20 -4.25 -13.10 -4.24
CA SER A 20 -2.89 -13.65 -4.02
C SER A 20 -2.06 -12.82 -3.05
N VAL A 21 -2.22 -11.49 -3.03
CA VAL A 21 -1.46 -10.62 -2.12
C VAL A 21 -2.07 -10.54 -0.71
N PHE A 22 -3.28 -11.08 -0.50
CA PHE A 22 -3.99 -11.06 0.79
C PHE A 22 -4.25 -12.49 1.31
N TRP A 23 -3.28 -13.40 1.16
CA TRP A 23 -3.42 -14.80 1.57
C TRP A 23 -3.71 -14.99 3.07
N ASP A 24 -3.35 -14.00 3.89
CA ASP A 24 -3.52 -13.91 5.34
C ASP A 24 -4.79 -13.17 5.79
N TYR A 25 -5.61 -12.67 4.85
CA TYR A 25 -6.84 -11.94 5.15
C TYR A 25 -8.07 -12.63 4.55
N ASP A 26 -9.23 -12.41 5.18
CA ASP A 26 -10.52 -12.70 4.55
C ASP A 26 -10.79 -11.70 3.42
N PHE A 27 -10.34 -12.06 2.21
CA PHE A 27 -10.42 -11.22 1.02
C PHE A 27 -11.86 -10.77 0.70
N ASP A 28 -12.86 -11.60 0.99
CA ASP A 28 -14.26 -11.29 0.68
C ASP A 28 -14.85 -10.20 1.60
N ARG A 29 -14.18 -9.92 2.73
CA ARG A 29 -14.53 -8.83 3.65
C ARG A 29 -13.78 -7.53 3.36
N LEU A 30 -12.70 -7.57 2.58
CA LEU A 30 -11.93 -6.37 2.24
C LEU A 30 -12.73 -5.40 1.35
N ARG A 31 -12.72 -4.12 1.70
CA ARG A 31 -13.40 -3.05 0.97
C ARG A 31 -12.46 -1.87 0.78
N TRP A 32 -12.33 -1.40 -0.46
CA TRP A 32 -11.49 -0.25 -0.80
C TRP A 32 -11.69 0.97 0.10
N LYS A 33 -12.95 1.31 0.44
CA LYS A 33 -13.26 2.49 1.26
C LYS A 33 -12.84 2.33 2.73
N LYS A 34 -12.86 1.11 3.27
CA LYS A 34 -12.62 0.82 4.68
C LYS A 34 -11.15 0.47 4.93
N ASP A 35 -10.58 -0.35 4.05
CA ASP A 35 -9.28 -0.99 4.25
C ASP A 35 -8.23 -0.39 3.31
N ARG A 36 -8.39 0.88 2.93
CA ARG A 36 -7.56 1.56 1.91
C ARG A 36 -6.07 1.45 2.20
N ASP A 37 -5.65 1.75 3.43
CA ASP A 37 -4.23 1.76 3.81
C ASP A 37 -3.63 0.36 3.79
N LEU A 38 -4.36 -0.63 4.29
CA LEU A 38 -3.95 -2.04 4.21
C LEU A 38 -3.77 -2.45 2.75
N ILE A 39 -4.73 -2.09 1.89
CA ILE A 39 -4.70 -2.48 0.48
C ILE A 39 -3.52 -1.82 -0.25
N ILE A 40 -3.32 -0.52 -0.05
CA ILE A 40 -2.19 0.22 -0.63
C ILE A 40 -0.87 -0.39 -0.14
N ALA A 41 -0.69 -0.53 1.17
CA ALA A 41 0.53 -1.08 1.75
C ALA A 41 0.87 -2.46 1.19
N ARG A 42 -0.12 -3.36 1.14
CA ARG A 42 0.07 -4.73 0.70
C ARG A 42 0.40 -4.82 -0.78
N VAL A 43 -0.29 -4.05 -1.62
CA VAL A 43 -0.04 -4.06 -3.07
C VAL A 43 1.28 -3.37 -3.41
N LEU A 44 1.68 -2.30 -2.71
CA LEU A 44 2.99 -1.68 -2.93
C LEU A 44 4.15 -2.58 -2.48
N ALA A 45 3.94 -3.40 -1.44
CA ALA A 45 4.97 -4.29 -0.90
C ALA A 45 5.05 -5.65 -1.59
N SER A 46 3.95 -6.17 -2.16
CA SER A 46 3.91 -7.55 -2.67
C SER A 46 3.08 -7.73 -3.93
N GLY A 47 2.59 -6.63 -4.52
CA GLY A 47 1.82 -6.66 -5.76
C GLY A 47 2.63 -7.13 -6.95
N ASP A 48 2.02 -8.00 -7.75
CA ASP A 48 2.48 -8.22 -9.12
C ASP A 48 2.17 -7.00 -10.00
N TRP A 49 2.66 -7.02 -11.24
CA TRP A 49 2.47 -5.91 -12.18
C TRP A 49 0.99 -5.57 -12.38
N LYS A 50 0.11 -6.58 -12.44
CA LYS A 50 -1.33 -6.39 -12.63
C LYS A 50 -1.98 -5.69 -11.44
N SER A 51 -1.60 -6.09 -10.22
CA SER A 51 -2.05 -5.48 -8.97
C SER A 51 -1.59 -4.04 -8.86
N ILE A 52 -0.33 -3.76 -9.23
CA ILE A 52 0.23 -2.39 -9.26
C ILE A 52 -0.53 -1.52 -10.26
N GLN A 53 -0.77 -2.00 -11.49
CA GLN A 53 -1.54 -1.26 -12.49
C GLN A 53 -2.97 -0.97 -12.03
N TRP A 54 -3.61 -1.94 -11.37
CA TRP A 54 -4.92 -1.72 -10.76
C TRP A 54 -4.85 -0.63 -9.69
N LEU A 55 -3.88 -0.70 -8.78
CA LEU A 55 -3.75 0.26 -7.69
C LEU A 55 -3.52 1.67 -8.22
N ARG A 56 -2.62 1.84 -9.21
CA ARG A 56 -2.34 3.13 -9.84
C ARG A 56 -3.57 3.71 -10.53
N ARG A 57 -4.36 2.90 -11.25
CA ARG A 57 -5.63 3.36 -11.84
C ARG A 57 -6.69 3.71 -10.79
N ARG A 58 -6.68 3.01 -9.65
CA ARG A 58 -7.70 3.17 -8.61
C ARG A 58 -7.43 4.36 -7.69
N ALA A 59 -6.18 4.60 -7.31
CA ALA A 59 -5.77 5.64 -6.38
C ALA A 59 -5.18 6.87 -7.07
N GLY A 60 -4.53 6.72 -8.23
CA GLY A 60 -3.72 7.75 -8.86
C GLY A 60 -2.29 7.79 -8.33
N SER A 61 -1.34 8.17 -9.19
CA SER A 61 0.10 8.20 -8.85
C SER A 61 0.38 9.20 -7.72
N GLU A 62 -0.17 10.41 -7.78
CA GLU A 62 0.02 11.46 -6.76
C GLU A 62 -0.50 11.02 -5.39
N SER A 63 -1.68 10.40 -5.32
CA SER A 63 -2.21 9.87 -4.06
C SER A 63 -1.34 8.76 -3.47
N LEU A 64 -0.72 7.93 -4.32
CA LEU A 64 0.20 6.88 -3.86
C LEU A 64 1.54 7.47 -3.41
N GLN A 65 2.04 8.48 -4.11
CA GLN A 65 3.23 9.24 -3.74
C GLN A 65 3.03 9.86 -2.35
N GLN A 66 1.93 10.59 -2.15
CA GLN A 66 1.59 11.21 -0.87
C GLN A 66 1.40 10.16 0.22
N TRP A 67 0.73 9.04 -0.07
CA TRP A 67 0.58 7.96 0.90
C TRP A 67 1.94 7.42 1.37
N ILE A 68 2.90 7.20 0.46
CA ILE A 68 4.25 6.74 0.83
C ILE A 68 4.96 7.80 1.69
N ILE A 69 4.83 9.08 1.36
CA ILE A 69 5.38 10.21 2.14
C ILE A 69 4.80 10.25 3.55
N ASP A 70 3.48 10.23 3.68
CA ASP A 70 2.77 10.28 4.97
C ASP A 70 3.13 9.09 5.86
N HIS A 71 3.36 7.92 5.22
CA HIS A 71 3.76 6.70 5.92
C HIS A 71 5.28 6.56 6.07
N ARG A 72 6.06 7.53 5.59
CA ARG A 72 7.53 7.53 5.60
C ARG A 72 8.14 6.23 5.06
N GLY A 73 7.52 5.65 4.03
CA GLY A 73 7.97 4.38 3.45
C GLY A 73 7.89 3.17 4.39
N ARG A 74 7.08 3.22 5.45
CA ARG A 74 6.84 2.06 6.33
C ARG A 74 6.24 0.89 5.54
N GLY A 75 6.62 -0.33 5.92
CA GLY A 75 6.22 -1.55 5.21
C GLY A 75 6.99 -1.82 3.91
N LEU A 76 7.82 -0.89 3.42
CA LEU A 76 8.66 -1.08 2.24
C LEU A 76 10.12 -1.34 2.63
N THR A 77 10.76 -2.24 1.89
CA THR A 77 12.20 -2.52 1.96
C THR A 77 13.00 -1.41 1.26
N PRO A 78 14.31 -1.28 1.55
CA PRO A 78 15.18 -0.33 0.85
C PRO A 78 15.10 -0.41 -0.69
N ARG A 79 15.09 -1.63 -1.23
CA ARG A 79 14.97 -1.87 -2.67
C ARG A 79 13.63 -1.38 -3.22
N GLN A 80 12.54 -1.65 -2.51
CA GLN A 80 11.20 -1.19 -2.91
C GLN A 80 11.08 0.33 -2.85
N LEU A 81 11.69 0.99 -1.85
CA LEU A 81 11.70 2.44 -1.78
C LEU A 81 12.41 3.07 -2.98
N ARG A 82 13.55 2.54 -3.39
CA ARG A 82 14.24 2.98 -4.62
C ARG A 82 13.42 2.75 -5.88
N PHE A 83 12.71 1.63 -5.95
CA PHE A 83 11.81 1.35 -7.07
C PHE A 83 10.66 2.37 -7.13
N TRP A 84 9.97 2.60 -6.01
CA TRP A 84 8.86 3.54 -5.95
C TRP A 84 9.29 5.00 -6.09
N GLU A 85 10.52 5.33 -5.70
CA GLU A 85 11.14 6.64 -5.97
C GLU A 85 11.13 6.95 -7.46
N LEU A 86 11.53 5.99 -8.30
CA LEU A 86 11.55 6.15 -9.75
C LEU A 86 10.14 6.10 -10.36
N VAL A 87 9.27 5.21 -9.87
CA VAL A 87 7.95 4.95 -10.49
C VAL A 87 6.91 6.01 -10.14
N LEU A 88 6.98 6.60 -8.95
CA LEU A 88 6.03 7.59 -8.44
C LEU A 88 6.66 8.97 -8.22
N ASP A 89 7.90 9.17 -8.67
CA ASP A 89 8.65 10.42 -8.53
C ASP A 89 8.70 10.92 -7.06
N LEU A 90 9.08 10.02 -6.14
CA LEU A 90 9.18 10.39 -4.72
C LEU A 90 10.33 11.39 -4.50
N PRO A 91 10.20 12.34 -3.57
CA PRO A 91 11.27 13.29 -3.27
C PRO A 91 12.56 12.59 -2.80
N HIS A 92 13.62 12.66 -3.61
CA HIS A 92 14.89 11.95 -3.37
C HIS A 92 15.45 12.13 -1.96
N GLN A 93 15.40 13.36 -1.42
CA GLN A 93 15.91 13.67 -0.09
C GLN A 93 15.14 12.95 1.03
N GLN A 94 13.82 12.82 0.89
CA GLN A 94 12.99 12.11 1.86
C GLN A 94 13.27 10.61 1.82
N VAL A 95 13.35 10.03 0.62
CA VAL A 95 13.69 8.61 0.43
C VAL A 95 15.07 8.30 1.03
N LYS A 96 16.08 9.14 0.76
CA LYS A 96 17.43 9.00 1.31
C LYS A 96 17.44 9.03 2.85
N ALA A 97 16.63 9.91 3.46
CA ALA A 97 16.50 9.98 4.91
C ALA A 97 15.92 8.67 5.49
N TRP A 98 14.83 8.16 4.92
CA TRP A 98 14.21 6.91 5.40
C TRP A 98 15.12 5.69 5.23
N LEU A 99 15.92 5.64 4.16
CA LEU A 99 16.91 4.57 3.96
C LEU A 99 17.99 4.61 5.04
N LYS A 100 18.51 5.79 5.36
CA LYS A 100 19.52 5.98 6.41
C LYS A 100 18.99 5.58 7.79
N GLU A 101 17.73 5.90 8.09
CA GLU A 101 17.06 5.46 9.32
C GLU A 101 16.98 3.93 9.40
N LYS A 102 16.52 3.26 8.34
CA LYS A 102 16.44 1.79 8.28
C LYS A 102 17.80 1.10 8.42
N GLU A 103 18.88 1.71 7.89
CA GLU A 103 20.24 1.20 8.06
C GLU A 103 20.70 1.25 9.52
N ARG A 104 20.42 2.36 10.22
CA ARG A 104 20.71 2.50 11.66
C ARG A 104 19.95 1.46 12.49
N ASP A 105 18.67 1.26 12.21
CA ASP A 105 17.83 0.27 12.90
C ASP A 105 18.27 -1.18 12.63
N GLY A 106 18.80 -1.45 11.43
CA GLY A 106 19.36 -2.74 11.08
C GLY A 106 20.66 -3.06 11.82
N TRP A 107 21.47 -2.04 12.11
CA TRP A 107 22.66 -2.17 12.96
C TRP A 107 22.29 -2.39 14.43
N HIS A 108 21.33 -1.65 14.98
CA HIS A 108 20.86 -1.84 16.35
C HIS A 108 20.36 -3.28 16.61
N ARG A 109 19.62 -3.87 15.66
CA ARG A 109 19.11 -5.24 15.79
C ARG A 109 20.17 -6.35 15.74
N ARG A 110 21.36 -6.07 15.19
CA ARG A 110 22.48 -7.04 15.14
C ARG A 110 23.48 -6.87 16.27
N ALA A 111 23.48 -5.73 16.95
CA ALA A 111 24.44 -5.39 18.00
C ALA A 111 23.89 -5.55 19.42
N THR A 112 22.74 -6.21 19.59
CA THR A 112 22.22 -6.57 20.93
C THR A 112 22.69 -8.01 21.22
N PRO A 113 23.57 -8.23 22.22
CA PRO A 113 24.00 -9.56 22.65
C PRO A 113 22.88 -10.34 23.34
#